data_AF-A0A6A1URV6-F1
#
_entry.id   AF-A0A6A1URV6-F1
#
_cell.length_a   1.000
_cell.length_b   1.000
_cell.length_c   1.000
_cell.angle_alpha   90.00
_cell.angle_beta   90.00
_cell.angle_gamma   90.00
#
_symmetry.space_group_name_H-M   'P 1'
#
loop_
_entity.id
_entity.type
_entity.pdbx_description
1 polymer ?
#
loop_
_entity_poly.entity_id
_entity_poly.type
_entity_poly.pdbx_seq_one_letter_code
_entity_poly.pdbx_strand_id
1 'polypeptide(L)'
;MQGFSERGVLGPGPGSVDLAQLQATMQAIELACTSIQININPAAAEATLLSLCQSPQPYPACQFILQNSQVPYARFQGAAAIRDAAIREWGFLTADDKRSLISFCLCFVMQHASSPEGFVLAKVSSVAAQLMKRGWLDFTALEKEALLHQVNQAILGIHGVDVQYIGVNFLESLVSEFSPSTSSAMGLPREFHEQCRRSLEIDYLKTFYCWAQDAALSVTQRIIELDSTVPEVKVCNAALRLMHQILNWNFRCNNNNLKSSINVFSAGARNETDSPKRSECTLVQPGSAWRDVLISSGHIGWLLNFYAALRQKFSCEGYWLDCPIAVSARKLIVQLCSLTGAIFLSDNGKMHENHLLQLLSGMIEWIDPPDAVSKSIECGKSESEMLDGCRALMSIANVTTPFVFDELLKSIRPFGTLTLLSTLMCEVIRVLVISNAEEETWSWEARDILLDTWTALLVPLDSTGGNAILPPEGIKAAGNLFALIVESELKAAASSVLTDDVDSDYLHASISAMDERLSSYALIARAAIDATIPLLVRLFSERFTQLAQARGLYIQLKLWRKFIHFYLLLGMY
;
A
#
# COMPACT_ATOMS: atom_id res chain seq x y z
N MET A 1 41.82 4.38 -45.96
CA MET A 1 43.21 4.56 -46.45
C MET A 1 43.66 5.97 -46.11
N GLN A 2 44.95 6.12 -45.75
CA GLN A 2 45.63 7.30 -45.18
C GLN A 2 45.26 7.57 -43.71
N GLY A 3 46.14 7.57 -42.71
CA GLY A 3 47.59 7.35 -42.65
C GLY A 3 48.07 7.99 -41.34
N PHE A 4 48.45 7.19 -40.34
CA PHE A 4 49.07 7.67 -39.11
C PHE A 4 50.43 6.99 -38.92
N SER A 5 51.47 7.82 -38.88
CA SER A 5 52.87 7.46 -38.70
C SER A 5 53.17 6.88 -37.32
N GLU A 6 54.23 6.08 -37.30
CA GLU A 6 54.76 5.27 -36.22
C GLU A 6 55.29 6.06 -35.00
N ARG A 7 55.09 5.42 -33.84
CA ARG A 7 55.91 5.35 -32.61
C ARG A 7 56.91 6.48 -32.31
N GLY A 8 56.60 7.23 -31.24
CA GLY A 8 57.56 7.70 -30.26
C GLY A 8 57.25 7.09 -28.89
N VAL A 9 58.12 6.22 -28.38
CA VAL A 9 58.10 5.69 -27.01
C VAL A 9 58.76 6.71 -26.10
N LEU A 10 58.02 7.36 -25.19
CA LEU A 10 58.56 8.10 -24.04
C LEU A 10 57.49 8.25 -22.92
N GLY A 11 57.65 7.48 -21.84
CA GLY A 11 57.08 7.72 -20.50
C GLY A 11 55.64 7.22 -20.22
N PRO A 12 55.34 6.62 -19.04
CA PRO A 12 53.98 6.42 -18.61
C PRO A 12 53.38 7.81 -18.31
N GLY A 13 52.48 8.27 -19.17
CA GLY A 13 51.75 9.51 -18.93
C GLY A 13 50.92 9.41 -17.64
N PRO A 14 50.58 10.54 -17.00
CA PRO A 14 49.79 10.56 -15.77
C PRO A 14 48.44 9.81 -15.86
N GLY A 15 47.92 9.56 -17.06
CA GLY A 15 46.71 8.76 -17.28
C GLY A 15 46.88 7.23 -17.22
N SER A 16 48.09 6.66 -17.38
CA SER A 16 48.27 5.20 -17.36
C SER A 16 48.36 4.63 -15.94
N VAL A 17 48.87 5.42 -15.00
CA VAL A 17 49.00 5.03 -13.58
C VAL A 17 47.64 5.05 -12.89
N ASP A 18 46.80 6.04 -13.23
CA ASP A 18 45.43 6.16 -12.72
C ASP A 18 44.55 4.99 -13.17
N LEU A 19 44.60 4.63 -14.47
CA LEU A 19 43.84 3.48 -14.99
C LEU A 19 44.25 2.14 -14.36
N ALA A 20 45.55 1.92 -14.16
CA ALA A 20 46.05 0.71 -13.51
C ALA A 20 45.56 0.60 -12.06
N GLN A 21 45.50 1.72 -11.35
CA GLN A 21 44.97 1.79 -9.99
C GLN A 21 43.46 1.49 -9.96
N LEU A 22 42.66 2.10 -10.84
CA LEU A 22 41.22 1.83 -10.95
C LEU A 22 40.95 0.34 -11.24
N GLN A 23 41.74 -0.26 -12.14
CA GLN A 23 41.61 -1.67 -12.48
C GLN A 23 41.99 -2.59 -11.31
N ALA A 24 43.05 -2.25 -10.56
CA ALA A 24 43.45 -2.99 -9.36
C ALA A 24 42.37 -2.91 -8.26
N THR A 25 41.79 -1.73 -8.03
CA THR A 25 40.68 -1.55 -7.09
C THR A 25 39.47 -2.38 -7.51
N MET A 26 39.08 -2.34 -8.79
CA MET A 26 37.97 -3.16 -9.31
C MET A 26 38.20 -4.65 -9.05
N GLN A 27 39.38 -5.18 -9.40
CA GLN A 27 39.72 -6.58 -9.19
C GLN A 27 39.68 -6.99 -7.71
N ALA A 28 40.18 -6.13 -6.81
CA ALA A 28 40.13 -6.38 -5.37
C ALA A 28 38.67 -6.48 -4.85
N ILE A 29 37.78 -5.61 -5.36
CA ILE A 29 36.37 -5.60 -4.98
C ILE A 29 35.61 -6.80 -5.58
N GLU A 30 35.90 -7.18 -6.81
CA GLU A 30 35.37 -8.40 -7.44
C GLU A 30 35.77 -9.66 -6.65
N LEU A 31 37.04 -9.75 -6.25
CA LEU A 31 37.56 -10.84 -5.43
C LEU A 31 36.90 -10.87 -4.05
N ALA A 32 36.71 -9.71 -3.42
CA ALA A 32 36.04 -9.60 -2.13
C ALA A 32 34.57 -10.05 -2.22
N CYS A 33 33.84 -9.60 -3.24
CA CYS A 33 32.45 -10.01 -3.46
C CYS A 33 32.33 -11.53 -3.68
N THR A 34 33.23 -12.09 -4.50
CA THR A 34 33.25 -13.52 -4.77
C THR A 34 33.57 -14.31 -3.50
N SER A 35 34.56 -13.85 -2.72
CA SER A 35 34.97 -14.45 -1.44
C SER A 35 33.83 -14.53 -0.43
N ILE A 36 32.98 -13.50 -0.33
CA ILE A 36 31.80 -13.50 0.53
C ILE A 36 30.78 -14.55 0.06
N GLN A 37 30.50 -14.63 -1.25
CA GLN A 37 29.53 -15.60 -1.78
C GLN A 37 29.94 -17.05 -1.53
N ILE A 38 31.23 -17.35 -1.65
CA ILE A 38 31.77 -18.69 -1.43
C ILE A 38 32.20 -18.93 0.02
N ASN A 39 31.93 -17.99 0.93
CA ASN A 39 32.28 -18.03 2.36
C ASN A 39 33.77 -18.29 2.65
N ILE A 40 34.67 -17.75 1.82
CA ILE A 40 36.12 -17.83 2.03
C ILE A 40 36.60 -16.50 2.62
N ASN A 41 37.08 -16.55 3.87
CA ASN A 41 37.62 -15.40 4.60
C ASN A 41 36.72 -14.14 4.54
N PRO A 42 35.44 -14.24 4.97
CA PRO A 42 34.46 -13.16 4.84
C PRO A 42 34.90 -11.87 5.54
N ALA A 43 35.57 -11.96 6.68
CA ALA A 43 36.05 -10.79 7.42
C ALA A 43 37.05 -9.94 6.62
N ALA A 44 37.99 -10.57 5.91
CA ALA A 44 38.95 -9.84 5.08
C ALA A 44 38.29 -9.22 3.84
N ALA A 45 37.31 -9.92 3.26
CA ALA A 45 36.53 -9.40 2.14
C ALA A 45 35.67 -8.20 2.57
N GLU A 46 34.98 -8.28 3.71
CA GLU A 46 34.22 -7.16 4.29
C GLU A 46 35.13 -5.96 4.59
N ALA A 47 36.32 -6.18 5.16
CA ALA A 47 37.29 -5.12 5.39
C ALA A 47 37.71 -4.43 4.07
N THR A 48 37.86 -5.20 3.00
CA THR A 48 38.18 -4.67 1.66
C THR A 48 37.03 -3.81 1.12
N LEU A 49 35.78 -4.27 1.22
CA LEU A 49 34.61 -3.48 0.81
C LEU A 49 34.45 -2.20 1.65
N LEU A 50 34.63 -2.30 2.96
CA LEU A 50 34.59 -1.14 3.86
C LEU A 50 35.69 -0.13 3.53
N SER A 51 36.88 -0.59 3.13
CA SER A 51 37.98 0.30 2.74
C SER A 51 37.62 1.17 1.54
N LEU A 52 36.87 0.64 0.57
CA LEU A 52 36.36 1.43 -0.56
C LEU A 52 35.38 2.51 -0.08
N CYS A 53 34.44 2.15 0.79
CA CYS A 53 33.46 3.11 1.32
C CYS A 53 34.11 4.23 2.16
N GLN A 54 35.20 3.93 2.86
CA GLN A 54 35.93 4.86 3.72
C GLN A 54 37.01 5.68 2.99
N SER A 55 37.39 5.27 1.77
CA SER A 55 38.36 6.00 0.96
C SER A 55 37.88 7.43 0.70
N PRO A 56 38.78 8.43 0.71
CA PRO A 56 38.44 9.77 0.28
C PRO A 56 38.13 9.78 -1.21
N GLN A 57 37.06 10.47 -1.61
CA GLN A 57 36.65 10.64 -3.01
C GLN A 57 36.69 9.35 -3.87
N PRO A 58 35.97 8.27 -3.48
CA PRO A 58 36.03 6.99 -4.19
C PRO A 58 35.26 7.01 -5.52
N TYR A 59 34.69 8.16 -5.92
CA TYR A 59 33.77 8.28 -7.05
C TYR A 59 34.36 7.77 -8.38
N PRO A 60 35.60 8.13 -8.80
CA PRO A 60 36.16 7.63 -10.05
C PRO A 60 36.29 6.09 -10.06
N ALA A 61 36.76 5.51 -8.94
CA ALA A 61 36.87 4.06 -8.80
C ALA A 61 35.49 3.38 -8.84
N CYS A 62 34.49 3.93 -8.17
CA CYS A 62 33.14 3.37 -8.16
C CYS A 62 32.45 3.48 -9.52
N GLN A 63 32.61 4.61 -10.23
CA GLN A 63 32.12 4.79 -11.60
C GLN A 63 32.79 3.79 -12.55
N PHE A 64 34.10 3.60 -12.42
CA PHE A 64 34.84 2.60 -13.19
C PHE A 64 34.35 1.17 -12.93
N ILE A 65 34.13 0.80 -11.65
CA ILE A 65 33.57 -0.50 -11.27
C ILE A 65 32.19 -0.71 -11.89
N LEU A 66 31.30 0.28 -11.79
CA LEU A 66 29.94 0.21 -12.36
C LEU A 66 29.96 -0.04 -13.87
N GLN A 67 30.84 0.65 -14.60
CA GLN A 67 30.92 0.57 -16.06
C GLN A 67 31.64 -0.68 -16.59
N ASN A 68 32.63 -1.22 -15.86
CA ASN A 68 33.57 -2.20 -16.43
C ASN A 68 33.52 -3.58 -15.75
N SER A 69 33.17 -3.65 -14.46
CA SER A 69 33.16 -4.91 -13.72
C SER A 69 32.18 -5.89 -14.35
N GLN A 70 32.52 -7.19 -14.39
CA GLN A 70 31.60 -8.24 -14.84
C GLN A 70 30.87 -8.92 -13.66
N VAL A 71 31.14 -8.47 -12.43
CA VAL A 71 30.55 -9.04 -11.21
C VAL A 71 29.42 -8.13 -10.72
N PRO A 72 28.13 -8.54 -10.80
CA PRO A 72 27.00 -7.69 -10.43
C PRO A 72 27.05 -7.19 -8.98
N TYR A 73 27.60 -7.99 -8.08
CA TYR A 73 27.79 -7.61 -6.68
C TYR A 73 28.86 -6.53 -6.50
N ALA A 74 29.93 -6.53 -7.31
CA ALA A 74 30.92 -5.46 -7.28
C ALA A 74 30.30 -4.14 -7.76
N ARG A 75 29.49 -4.18 -8.82
CA ARG A 75 28.69 -3.02 -9.28
C ARG A 75 27.77 -2.50 -8.17
N PHE A 76 27.05 -3.39 -7.48
CA PHE A 76 26.19 -3.05 -6.35
C PHE A 76 26.97 -2.37 -5.21
N GLN A 77 28.14 -2.91 -4.84
CA GLN A 77 29.00 -2.32 -3.81
C GLN A 77 29.58 -0.97 -4.24
N GLY A 78 29.96 -0.82 -5.51
CA GLY A 78 30.38 0.47 -6.07
C GLY A 78 29.29 1.55 -5.94
N ALA A 79 28.03 1.21 -6.25
CA ALA A 79 26.91 2.12 -6.05
C ALA A 79 26.70 2.47 -4.55
N ALA A 80 26.80 1.49 -3.66
CA ALA A 80 26.71 1.72 -2.21
C ALA A 80 27.82 2.65 -1.70
N ALA A 81 29.05 2.46 -2.17
CA ALA A 81 30.20 3.30 -1.83
C ALA A 81 30.03 4.75 -2.31
N ILE A 82 29.46 4.98 -3.51
CA ILE A 82 29.11 6.33 -3.99
C ILE A 82 28.19 7.03 -2.99
N ARG A 83 27.12 6.36 -2.56
CA ARG A 83 26.17 6.91 -1.57
C ARG A 83 26.88 7.27 -0.27
N ASP A 84 27.61 6.32 0.31
CA ASP A 84 28.22 6.49 1.63
C ASP A 84 29.27 7.60 1.64
N ALA A 85 30.08 7.68 0.58
CA ALA A 85 31.04 8.76 0.41
C ALA A 85 30.35 10.10 0.17
N ALA A 86 29.34 10.16 -0.70
CA ALA A 86 28.65 11.41 -1.01
C ALA A 86 27.90 11.99 0.19
N ILE A 87 27.26 11.16 1.02
CA ILE A 87 26.59 11.63 2.25
C ILE A 87 27.62 12.22 3.23
N ARG A 88 28.76 11.53 3.41
CA ARG A 88 29.84 11.96 4.30
C ARG A 88 30.52 13.24 3.82
N GLU A 89 30.77 13.35 2.52
CA GLU A 89 31.60 14.40 1.92
C GLU A 89 30.78 15.52 1.27
N TRP A 90 29.44 15.50 1.40
CA TRP A 90 28.54 16.40 0.68
C TRP A 90 28.88 17.89 0.80
N GLY A 91 29.35 18.32 1.98
CA GLY A 91 29.75 19.70 2.24
C GLY A 91 31.03 20.14 1.51
N PHE A 92 31.84 19.19 1.05
CA PHE A 92 33.10 19.43 0.33
C PHE A 92 32.96 19.32 -1.19
N LEU A 93 31.88 18.70 -1.68
CA LEU A 93 31.62 18.57 -3.12
C LEU A 93 31.15 19.90 -3.72
N THR A 94 31.63 20.20 -4.93
CA THR A 94 31.13 21.36 -5.69
C THR A 94 29.70 21.11 -6.17
N ALA A 95 28.97 22.17 -6.54
CA ALA A 95 27.64 22.02 -7.12
C ALA A 95 27.65 21.18 -8.42
N ASP A 96 28.72 21.28 -9.21
CA ASP A 96 28.90 20.51 -10.44
C ASP A 96 29.17 19.04 -10.16
N ASP A 97 29.98 18.72 -9.15
CA ASP A 97 30.24 17.33 -8.74
C ASP A 97 28.97 16.66 -8.24
N LYS A 98 28.19 17.37 -7.39
CA LYS A 98 26.90 16.88 -6.87
C LYS A 98 25.95 16.52 -8.02
N ARG A 99 25.79 17.42 -8.99
CA ARG A 99 24.91 17.20 -10.16
C ARG A 99 25.43 16.12 -11.10
N SER A 100 26.74 16.05 -11.30
CA SER A 100 27.38 15.05 -12.15
C SER A 100 27.25 13.64 -11.58
N LEU A 101 27.34 13.46 -10.26
CA LEU A 101 27.11 12.18 -9.61
C LEU A 101 25.66 11.68 -9.80
N ILE A 102 24.68 12.56 -9.60
CA ILE A 102 23.27 12.21 -9.82
C ILE A 102 23.04 11.86 -11.30
N SER A 103 23.52 12.71 -12.21
CA SER A 103 23.38 12.50 -13.66
C SER A 103 24.07 11.22 -14.12
N PHE A 104 25.24 10.89 -13.56
CA PHE A 104 25.93 9.62 -13.84
C PHE A 104 25.06 8.42 -13.47
N CYS A 105 24.49 8.41 -12.25
CA CYS A 105 23.62 7.30 -11.82
C CYS A 105 22.36 7.18 -12.69
N LEU A 106 21.73 8.30 -13.06
CA LEU A 106 20.58 8.32 -13.96
C LEU A 106 20.93 7.78 -15.36
N CYS A 107 22.00 8.28 -15.96
CA CYS A 107 22.49 7.80 -17.26
C CYS A 107 22.82 6.31 -17.22
N PHE A 108 23.46 5.84 -16.15
CA PHE A 108 23.81 4.44 -15.99
C PHE A 108 22.57 3.54 -16.02
N VAL A 109 21.54 3.84 -15.22
CA VAL A 109 20.34 2.98 -15.19
C VAL A 109 19.57 3.01 -16.51
N MET A 110 19.57 4.14 -17.22
CA MET A 110 18.93 4.25 -18.53
C MET A 110 19.69 3.48 -19.61
N GLN A 111 21.03 3.57 -19.64
CA GLN A 111 21.87 2.86 -20.60
C GLN A 111 21.83 1.33 -20.42
N HIS A 112 21.65 0.88 -19.18
CA HIS A 112 21.60 -0.53 -18.82
C HIS A 112 20.18 -1.05 -18.55
N ALA A 113 19.14 -0.35 -19.04
CA ALA A 113 17.75 -0.65 -18.72
C ALA A 113 17.31 -2.08 -19.08
N SER A 114 17.88 -2.66 -20.14
CA SER A 114 17.60 -4.04 -20.59
C SER A 114 18.43 -5.11 -19.86
N SER A 115 19.25 -4.73 -18.87
CA SER A 115 20.07 -5.67 -18.12
C SER A 115 19.23 -6.62 -17.26
N PRO A 116 19.55 -7.92 -17.20
CA PRO A 116 18.87 -8.87 -16.30
C PRO A 116 19.18 -8.62 -14.81
N GLU A 117 20.19 -7.80 -14.51
CA GLU A 117 20.67 -7.52 -13.14
C GLU A 117 19.81 -6.44 -12.44
N GLY A 118 18.49 -6.67 -12.37
CA GLY A 118 17.53 -5.68 -11.88
C GLY A 118 17.83 -5.14 -10.48
N PHE A 119 18.46 -5.93 -9.60
CA PHE A 119 18.85 -5.50 -8.25
C PHE A 119 19.96 -4.44 -8.25
N VAL A 120 20.87 -4.45 -9.24
CA VAL A 120 21.92 -3.43 -9.41
C VAL A 120 21.27 -2.13 -9.87
N LEU A 121 20.38 -2.20 -10.86
CA LEU A 121 19.65 -1.02 -11.35
C LEU A 121 18.80 -0.40 -10.23
N ALA A 122 18.08 -1.21 -9.46
CA ALA A 122 17.32 -0.74 -8.30
C ALA A 122 18.22 -0.06 -7.26
N LYS A 123 19.41 -0.62 -6.99
CA LYS A 123 20.38 0.00 -6.09
C LYS A 123 20.86 1.35 -6.61
N VAL A 124 21.26 1.45 -7.88
CA VAL A 124 21.74 2.70 -8.47
C VAL A 124 20.62 3.76 -8.52
N SER A 125 19.38 3.38 -8.84
CA SER A 125 18.21 4.28 -8.78
C SER A 125 17.97 4.80 -7.36
N SER A 126 18.05 3.94 -6.34
CA SER A 126 17.96 4.35 -4.93
C SER A 126 19.07 5.31 -4.53
N VAL A 127 20.31 5.07 -4.97
CA VAL A 127 21.44 5.98 -4.75
C VAL A 127 21.18 7.33 -5.42
N ALA A 128 20.74 7.35 -6.68
CA ALA A 128 20.40 8.60 -7.37
C ALA A 128 19.29 9.39 -6.62
N ALA A 129 18.25 8.71 -6.16
CA ALA A 129 17.19 9.31 -5.36
C ALA A 129 17.71 9.91 -4.03
N GLN A 130 18.62 9.20 -3.35
CA GLN A 130 19.26 9.65 -2.11
C GLN A 130 20.14 10.87 -2.33
N LEU A 131 20.97 10.88 -3.37
CA LEU A 131 21.79 12.03 -3.72
C LEU A 131 20.93 13.24 -4.11
N MET A 132 19.84 13.01 -4.86
CA MET A 132 18.91 14.06 -5.24
C MET A 132 18.20 14.67 -4.02
N LYS A 133 17.74 13.85 -3.07
CA LYS A 133 17.18 14.34 -1.80
C LYS A 133 18.23 15.06 -0.96
N ARG A 134 19.44 14.51 -0.86
CA ARG A 134 20.54 15.08 -0.06
C ARG A 134 20.90 16.50 -0.52
N GLY A 135 20.83 16.75 -1.83
CA GLY A 135 21.02 18.06 -2.44
C GLY A 135 19.77 18.91 -2.61
N TRP A 136 18.59 18.41 -2.20
CA TRP A 136 17.30 19.04 -2.58
C TRP A 136 17.18 20.49 -2.16
N LEU A 137 17.69 20.87 -0.98
CA LEU A 137 17.66 22.25 -0.52
C LEU A 137 18.85 23.08 -1.02
N ASP A 138 19.92 22.44 -1.50
CA ASP A 138 21.08 23.10 -2.09
C ASP A 138 20.81 23.52 -3.55
N PHE A 139 19.99 22.74 -4.26
CA PHE A 139 19.72 22.96 -5.69
C PHE A 139 18.65 24.03 -5.94
N THR A 140 18.92 24.85 -6.94
CA THR A 140 17.93 25.78 -7.51
C THR A 140 16.79 25.02 -8.20
N ALA A 141 15.67 25.70 -8.47
CA ALA A 141 14.54 25.12 -9.21
C ALA A 141 14.97 24.63 -10.60
N LEU A 142 15.76 25.43 -11.32
CA LEU A 142 16.24 25.10 -12.67
C LEU A 142 17.14 23.86 -12.68
N GLU A 143 17.97 23.67 -11.65
CA GLU A 143 18.82 22.47 -11.51
C GLU A 143 18.00 21.21 -11.24
N LYS A 144 16.96 21.31 -10.40
CA LYS A 144 16.01 20.21 -10.16
C LYS A 144 15.28 19.84 -11.45
N GLU A 145 14.78 20.84 -12.16
CA GLU A 145 14.08 20.67 -13.44
C GLU A 145 14.98 20.00 -14.49
N ALA A 146 16.26 20.37 -14.58
CA ALA A 146 17.20 19.75 -15.51
C ALA A 146 17.41 18.25 -15.23
N LEU A 147 17.53 17.86 -13.95
CA LEU A 147 17.64 16.44 -13.56
C LEU A 147 16.33 15.69 -13.82
N LEU A 148 15.20 16.28 -13.44
CA LEU A 148 13.87 15.68 -13.64
C LEU A 148 13.48 15.60 -15.12
N HIS A 149 13.98 16.49 -15.96
CA HIS A 149 13.75 16.44 -17.40
C HIS A 149 14.30 15.14 -18.01
N GLN A 150 15.51 14.71 -17.61
CA GLN A 150 16.08 13.44 -18.07
C GLN A 150 15.19 12.25 -17.71
N VAL A 151 14.65 12.25 -16.49
CA VAL A 151 13.72 11.23 -16.01
C VAL A 151 12.41 11.25 -16.80
N ASN A 152 11.86 12.44 -17.05
CA ASN A 152 10.65 12.58 -17.85
C ASN A 152 10.84 12.06 -19.30
N GLN A 153 11.98 12.37 -19.94
CA GLN A 153 12.29 11.83 -21.27
C GLN A 153 12.32 10.30 -21.29
N ALA A 154 12.81 9.66 -20.23
CA ALA A 154 12.74 8.20 -20.10
C ALA A 154 11.28 7.72 -20.00
N ILE A 155 10.44 8.37 -19.19
CA ILE A 155 9.03 8.00 -18.94
C ILE A 155 8.14 8.17 -20.18
N LEU A 156 8.47 9.11 -21.07
CA LEU A 156 7.78 9.26 -22.36
C LEU A 156 7.95 8.03 -23.28
N GLY A 157 8.88 7.13 -22.97
CA GLY A 157 9.04 5.86 -23.68
C GLY A 157 9.70 5.96 -25.06
N ILE A 158 10.20 7.15 -25.44
CA ILE A 158 10.85 7.42 -26.73
C ILE A 158 12.08 6.50 -26.95
N HIS A 159 12.74 6.09 -25.86
CA HIS A 159 13.92 5.24 -25.87
C HIS A 159 13.62 3.75 -25.60
N GLY A 160 12.35 3.34 -25.70
CA GLY A 160 11.92 1.95 -25.53
C GLY A 160 11.36 1.63 -24.14
N VAL A 161 10.67 0.49 -24.06
CA VAL A 161 9.88 0.06 -22.89
C VAL A 161 10.73 -0.17 -21.64
N ASP A 162 11.96 -0.66 -21.81
CA ASP A 162 12.88 -0.89 -20.68
C ASP A 162 13.28 0.43 -20.01
N VAL A 163 13.65 1.43 -20.83
CA VAL A 163 14.02 2.76 -20.34
C VAL A 163 12.81 3.46 -19.72
N GLN A 164 11.63 3.28 -20.31
CA GLN A 164 10.36 3.76 -19.75
C GLN A 164 10.11 3.20 -18.35
N TYR A 165 10.24 1.88 -18.19
CA TYR A 165 10.10 1.20 -16.92
C TYR A 165 11.12 1.70 -15.87
N ILE A 166 12.38 1.88 -16.26
CA ILE A 166 13.41 2.43 -15.38
C ILE A 166 13.08 3.86 -14.93
N GLY A 167 12.58 4.71 -15.83
CA GLY A 167 12.15 6.07 -15.50
C GLY A 167 11.06 6.08 -14.44
N VAL A 168 10.03 5.24 -14.60
CA VAL A 168 8.93 5.12 -13.62
C VAL A 168 9.43 4.58 -12.28
N ASN A 169 10.25 3.53 -12.28
CA ASN A 169 10.81 2.95 -11.05
C ASN A 169 11.78 3.90 -10.32
N PHE A 170 12.50 4.75 -11.05
CA PHE A 170 13.31 5.79 -10.44
C PHE A 170 12.42 6.78 -9.68
N LEU A 171 11.30 7.24 -10.27
CA LEU A 171 10.36 8.10 -9.56
C LEU A 171 9.75 7.43 -8.33
N GLU A 172 9.43 6.14 -8.41
CA GLU A 172 8.99 5.35 -7.25
C GLU A 172 10.04 5.37 -6.12
N SER A 173 11.31 5.19 -6.48
CA SER A 173 12.44 5.28 -5.53
C SER A 173 12.57 6.70 -4.95
N LEU A 174 12.38 7.73 -5.78
CA LEU A 174 12.45 9.13 -5.38
C LEU A 174 11.32 9.49 -4.40
N VAL A 175 10.07 9.16 -4.73
CA VAL A 175 8.91 9.39 -3.84
C VAL A 175 9.10 8.64 -2.52
N SER A 176 9.59 7.40 -2.56
CA SER A 176 9.91 6.60 -1.37
C SER A 176 10.95 7.31 -0.49
N GLU A 177 12.02 7.82 -1.08
CA GLU A 177 13.08 8.47 -0.33
C GLU A 177 12.61 9.77 0.35
N PHE A 178 11.58 10.45 -0.17
CA PHE A 178 10.99 11.65 0.45
C PHE A 178 9.89 11.36 1.47
N SER A 179 9.31 10.16 1.47
CA SER A 179 8.30 9.75 2.46
C SER A 179 8.93 9.51 3.85
N PRO A 180 8.28 9.93 4.96
CA PRO A 180 8.82 9.74 6.31
C PRO A 180 9.08 8.27 6.70
N SER A 181 8.23 7.34 6.28
CA SER A 181 8.31 5.93 6.67
C SER A 181 9.48 5.19 6.01
N THR A 182 9.97 5.71 4.89
CA THR A 182 10.98 5.06 4.03
C THR A 182 12.21 5.93 3.77
N SER A 183 12.23 7.17 4.26
CA SER A 183 13.37 8.09 4.14
C SER A 183 14.60 7.51 4.83
N SER A 184 15.73 7.53 4.15
CA SER A 184 17.03 7.34 4.80
C SER A 184 17.33 8.51 5.75
N ALA A 185 18.07 8.25 6.83
CA ALA A 185 18.38 9.27 7.83
C ALA A 185 19.41 10.30 7.34
N MET A 186 20.32 9.91 6.43
CA MET A 186 21.40 10.75 5.87
C MET A 186 22.30 11.49 6.89
N GLY A 187 22.18 11.21 8.19
CA GLY A 187 22.80 11.98 9.26
C GLY A 187 22.28 13.42 9.37
N LEU A 188 21.07 13.72 8.89
CA LEU A 188 20.51 15.07 8.85
C LEU A 188 19.36 15.27 9.86
N PRO A 189 19.09 16.52 10.30
CA PRO A 189 18.00 16.82 11.23
C PRO A 189 16.62 16.55 10.62
N ARG A 190 15.62 16.26 11.47
CA ARG A 190 14.23 16.01 11.07
C ARG A 190 13.64 17.17 10.25
N GLU A 191 14.02 18.40 10.57
CA GLU A 191 13.57 19.61 9.90
C GLU A 191 13.97 19.62 8.41
N PHE A 192 15.16 19.09 8.08
CA PHE A 192 15.59 18.93 6.69
C PHE A 192 14.65 17.99 5.93
N HIS A 193 14.38 16.80 6.49
CA HIS A 193 13.50 15.81 5.87
C HIS A 193 12.08 16.37 5.67
N GLU A 194 11.60 17.15 6.62
CA GLU A 194 10.28 17.76 6.56
C GLU A 194 10.20 18.90 5.52
N GLN A 195 11.25 19.71 5.37
CA GLN A 195 11.32 20.71 4.30
C GLN A 195 11.36 20.07 2.92
N CYS A 196 12.16 19.01 2.74
CA CYS A 196 12.20 18.24 1.50
C CYS A 196 10.83 17.64 1.16
N ARG A 197 10.18 16.98 2.14
CA ARG A 197 8.83 16.41 1.99
C ARG A 197 7.82 17.47 1.55
N ARG A 198 7.79 18.61 2.23
CA ARG A 198 6.85 19.70 1.93
C ARG A 198 7.07 20.27 0.54
N SER A 199 8.32 20.51 0.13
CA SER A 199 8.63 21.01 -1.21
C SER A 199 8.24 19.99 -2.28
N LEU A 200 8.52 18.69 -2.08
CA LEU A 200 8.09 17.66 -3.04
C LEU A 200 6.57 17.62 -3.21
N GLU A 201 5.82 17.63 -2.10
CA GLU A 201 4.36 17.56 -2.10
C GLU A 201 3.72 18.73 -2.86
N ILE A 202 4.21 19.95 -2.63
CA ILE A 202 3.65 21.17 -3.22
C ILE A 202 4.07 21.31 -4.69
N ASP A 203 5.36 21.10 -4.99
CA ASP A 203 5.94 21.54 -6.25
C ASP A 203 5.98 20.43 -7.32
N TYR A 204 6.05 19.14 -6.94
CA TYR A 204 6.37 18.07 -7.90
C TYR A 204 5.45 16.85 -7.85
N LEU A 205 4.81 16.54 -6.71
CA LEU A 205 4.09 15.28 -6.53
C LEU A 205 2.92 15.12 -7.54
N LYS A 206 2.21 16.21 -7.83
CA LYS A 206 1.15 16.25 -8.86
C LYS A 206 1.72 15.94 -10.25
N THR A 207 2.86 16.53 -10.57
CA THR A 207 3.55 16.33 -11.85
C THR A 207 3.98 14.88 -12.02
N PHE A 208 4.53 14.26 -10.97
CA PHE A 208 4.93 12.85 -11.00
C PHE A 208 3.74 11.91 -11.18
N TYR A 209 2.60 12.23 -10.57
CA TYR A 209 1.35 11.49 -10.79
C TYR A 209 0.94 11.56 -12.27
N CYS A 210 0.97 12.76 -12.87
CA CYS A 210 0.63 12.93 -14.29
C CYS A 210 1.58 12.15 -15.20
N TRP A 211 2.89 12.18 -14.94
CA TRP A 211 3.86 11.40 -15.72
C TRP A 211 3.61 9.89 -15.62
N ALA A 212 3.26 9.38 -14.44
CA ALA A 212 2.88 7.99 -14.26
C ALA A 212 1.59 7.65 -15.02
N GLN A 213 0.59 8.52 -14.95
CA GLN A 213 -0.67 8.37 -15.68
C GLN A 213 -0.42 8.32 -17.20
N ASP A 214 0.36 9.26 -17.74
CA ASP A 214 0.70 9.32 -19.16
C ASP A 214 1.46 8.06 -19.61
N ALA A 215 2.39 7.56 -18.79
CA ALA A 215 3.10 6.32 -19.05
C ALA A 215 2.14 5.12 -19.15
N ALA A 216 1.20 4.98 -18.20
CA ALA A 216 0.20 3.91 -18.24
C ALA A 216 -0.72 4.03 -19.47
N LEU A 217 -1.18 5.24 -19.78
CA LEU A 217 -2.02 5.51 -20.95
C LEU A 217 -1.31 5.15 -22.26
N SER A 218 -0.02 5.51 -22.38
CA SER A 218 0.78 5.29 -23.60
C SER A 218 0.90 3.82 -24.00
N VAL A 219 0.78 2.90 -23.03
CA VAL A 219 0.93 1.46 -23.25
C VAL A 219 -0.38 0.68 -23.18
N THR A 220 -1.48 1.31 -22.76
CA THR A 220 -2.77 0.65 -22.50
C THR A 220 -3.31 -0.08 -23.72
N GLN A 221 -3.35 0.58 -24.88
CA GLN A 221 -3.91 0.02 -26.10
C GLN A 221 -3.19 -1.28 -26.51
N ARG A 222 -1.86 -1.28 -26.45
CA ARG A 222 -1.02 -2.43 -26.78
C ARG A 222 -1.23 -3.60 -25.81
N ILE A 223 -1.49 -3.31 -24.54
CA ILE A 223 -1.82 -4.33 -23.53
C ILE A 223 -3.19 -4.96 -23.82
N ILE A 224 -4.18 -4.18 -24.25
CA ILE A 224 -5.53 -4.69 -24.51
C ILE A 224 -5.57 -5.50 -25.82
N GLU A 225 -4.95 -5.01 -26.90
CA GLU A 225 -5.11 -5.57 -28.25
C GLU A 225 -4.30 -6.85 -28.53
N LEU A 226 -3.19 -7.09 -27.82
CA LEU A 226 -2.27 -8.19 -28.12
C LEU A 226 -2.48 -9.37 -27.16
N ASP A 227 -2.75 -10.57 -27.68
CA ASP A 227 -3.04 -11.76 -26.86
C ASP A 227 -1.83 -12.31 -26.09
N SER A 228 -0.60 -12.03 -26.53
CA SER A 228 0.63 -12.50 -25.87
C SER A 228 1.01 -11.64 -24.64
N THR A 229 1.87 -12.17 -23.77
CA THR A 229 2.51 -11.38 -22.72
C THR A 229 3.38 -10.28 -23.33
N VAL A 230 2.95 -9.03 -23.19
CA VAL A 230 3.65 -7.88 -23.77
C VAL A 230 4.57 -7.21 -22.74
N PRO A 231 5.79 -6.78 -23.11
CA PRO A 231 6.72 -6.14 -22.18
C PRO A 231 6.15 -4.85 -21.57
N GLU A 232 5.20 -4.21 -22.23
CA GLU A 232 4.46 -3.02 -21.80
C GLU A 232 3.73 -3.20 -20.44
N VAL A 233 3.33 -4.43 -20.09
CA VAL A 233 2.66 -4.74 -18.82
C VAL A 233 3.49 -4.26 -17.63
N LYS A 234 4.83 -4.36 -17.69
CA LYS A 234 5.69 -3.94 -16.58
C LYS A 234 5.70 -2.43 -16.38
N VAL A 235 5.61 -1.65 -17.46
CA VAL A 235 5.52 -0.19 -17.41
C VAL A 235 4.19 0.21 -16.79
N CYS A 236 3.09 -0.34 -17.30
CA CYS A 236 1.76 -0.03 -16.78
C CYS A 236 1.64 -0.43 -15.31
N ASN A 237 2.14 -1.61 -14.93
CA ASN A 237 2.18 -2.04 -13.54
C ASN A 237 3.00 -1.08 -12.66
N ALA A 238 4.21 -0.70 -13.08
CA ALA A 238 5.04 0.26 -12.33
C ALA A 238 4.36 1.62 -12.18
N ALA A 239 3.69 2.10 -13.23
CA ALA A 239 2.98 3.37 -13.23
C ALA A 239 1.77 3.35 -12.27
N LEU A 240 0.97 2.28 -12.28
CA LEU A 240 -0.14 2.09 -11.34
C LEU A 240 0.36 2.02 -9.89
N ARG A 241 1.47 1.31 -9.62
CA ARG A 241 2.10 1.26 -8.29
C ARG A 241 2.57 2.64 -7.83
N LEU A 242 3.21 3.41 -8.71
CA LEU A 242 3.65 4.77 -8.41
C LEU A 242 2.46 5.70 -8.11
N MET A 243 1.40 5.66 -8.93
CA MET A 243 0.18 6.43 -8.66
C MET A 243 -0.42 6.05 -7.30
N HIS A 244 -0.52 4.76 -7.00
CA HIS A 244 -1.01 4.28 -5.70
C HIS A 244 -0.12 4.74 -4.53
N GLN A 245 1.20 4.70 -4.69
CA GLN A 245 2.14 5.20 -3.67
C GLN A 245 1.95 6.71 -3.43
N ILE A 246 1.80 7.49 -4.50
CA ILE A 246 1.58 8.94 -4.42
C ILE A 246 0.25 9.23 -3.71
N LEU A 247 -0.82 8.47 -3.99
CA LEU A 247 -2.09 8.68 -3.29
C LEU A 247 -2.05 8.22 -1.83
N ASN A 248 -1.17 7.30 -1.45
CA ASN A 248 -0.89 6.97 -0.05
C ASN A 248 0.03 7.98 0.65
N TRP A 249 0.40 9.07 -0.03
CA TRP A 249 1.09 10.17 0.61
C TRP A 249 0.22 10.82 1.69
N ASN A 250 0.78 11.06 2.87
CA ASN A 250 0.07 11.76 3.94
C ASN A 250 0.05 13.28 3.63
N PHE A 251 -0.95 13.71 2.86
CA PHE A 251 -1.12 15.10 2.41
C PHE A 251 -1.38 16.06 3.57
N ARG A 252 -0.77 17.24 3.53
CA ARG A 252 -0.82 18.23 4.61
C ARG A 252 -1.98 19.22 4.50
N CYS A 253 -2.72 19.23 3.39
CA CYS A 253 -3.72 20.26 3.06
C CYS A 253 -4.85 20.46 4.08
N ASN A 254 -4.97 19.67 5.16
CA ASN A 254 -5.98 19.88 6.20
C ASN A 254 -5.52 19.66 7.65
N ASN A 255 -4.22 19.56 7.94
CA ASN A 255 -3.74 19.32 9.31
C ASN A 255 -3.72 20.60 10.17
N ASN A 256 -4.90 21.13 10.49
CA ASN A 256 -5.09 21.97 11.69
C ASN A 256 -5.14 21.12 12.99
N ASN A 257 -5.09 19.79 12.89
CA ASN A 257 -4.89 18.91 14.03
C ASN A 257 -3.41 18.84 14.41
N LEU A 258 -3.01 19.74 15.29
CA LEU A 258 -1.68 19.82 15.94
C LEU A 258 -1.19 18.48 16.53
N LYS A 259 -2.08 17.51 16.74
CA LYS A 259 -1.82 16.18 17.33
C LYS A 259 -1.07 15.20 16.41
N SER A 260 -1.16 15.32 15.08
CA SER A 260 -0.48 14.38 14.17
C SER A 260 1.02 14.70 13.98
N SER A 261 1.43 15.96 14.20
CA SER A 261 2.80 16.40 13.91
C SER A 261 3.88 15.76 14.79
N ILE A 262 3.52 15.24 15.97
CA ILE A 262 4.49 14.74 16.95
C ILE A 262 4.92 13.29 16.63
N ASN A 263 4.05 12.44 16.04
CA ASN A 263 4.28 10.99 15.93
C ASN A 263 4.77 10.46 14.57
N VAL A 264 5.02 11.31 13.57
CA VAL A 264 5.36 10.81 12.20
C VAL A 264 6.79 10.25 12.08
N PHE A 265 7.66 10.47 13.08
CA PHE A 265 9.04 9.98 13.07
C PHE A 265 9.43 9.14 14.31
N SER A 266 8.46 8.70 15.11
CA SER A 266 8.72 7.78 16.22
C SER A 266 8.92 6.35 15.73
N ALA A 267 10.06 6.09 15.09
CA ALA A 267 10.60 4.75 14.98
C ALA A 267 11.06 4.32 16.40
N GLY A 268 10.19 3.66 17.16
CA GLY A 268 10.58 2.95 18.39
C GLY A 268 9.88 3.33 19.70
N ALA A 269 8.90 4.23 19.72
CA ALA A 269 8.08 4.48 20.92
C ALA A 269 6.60 4.32 20.56
N ARG A 270 6.12 3.08 20.58
CA ARG A 270 4.69 2.79 20.65
C ARG A 270 4.20 3.33 22.00
N ASN A 271 3.48 4.45 21.99
CA ASN A 271 2.60 4.72 23.11
C ASN A 271 1.48 3.68 23.02
N GLU A 272 1.50 2.70 23.91
CA GLU A 272 0.52 1.63 24.06
C GLU A 272 -0.84 2.16 24.53
N THR A 273 -1.51 2.95 23.69
CA THR A 273 -2.92 3.33 23.88
C THR A 273 -3.69 3.47 22.57
N ASP A 274 -3.05 3.23 21.42
CA ASP A 274 -3.74 3.06 20.14
C ASP A 274 -4.02 1.56 19.92
N SER A 275 -5.30 1.22 19.82
CA SER A 275 -5.81 -0.12 19.51
C SER A 275 -5.04 -0.74 18.34
N PRO A 276 -4.33 -1.87 18.52
CA PRO A 276 -3.72 -2.56 17.40
C PRO A 276 -4.85 -3.27 16.62
N LYS A 277 -4.88 -3.15 15.29
CA LYS A 277 -5.77 -3.86 14.34
C LYS A 277 -7.10 -3.20 13.93
N ARG A 278 -7.17 -1.88 13.78
CA ARG A 278 -8.10 -1.35 12.76
C ARG A 278 -7.45 -1.53 11.39
N SER A 279 -8.17 -2.09 10.44
CA SER A 279 -7.77 -2.17 9.04
C SER A 279 -7.34 -0.77 8.57
N GLU A 280 -6.05 -0.60 8.21
CA GLU A 280 -5.49 0.71 7.91
C GLU A 280 -6.16 1.31 6.65
N CYS A 281 -6.98 2.34 6.83
CA CYS A 281 -7.52 3.15 5.75
C CYS A 281 -6.79 4.51 5.70
N THR A 282 -5.95 4.70 4.69
CA THR A 282 -5.26 5.98 4.46
C THR A 282 -6.18 6.92 3.67
N LEU A 283 -6.61 8.00 4.31
CA LEU A 283 -7.41 9.04 3.64
C LEU A 283 -6.57 9.82 2.62
N VAL A 284 -7.12 10.02 1.43
CA VAL A 284 -6.47 10.78 0.36
C VAL A 284 -7.03 12.20 0.34
N GLN A 285 -6.24 13.18 0.80
CA GLN A 285 -6.68 14.57 0.96
C GLN A 285 -5.78 15.60 0.25
N PRO A 286 -5.59 15.49 -1.08
CA PRO A 286 -4.87 16.49 -1.84
C PRO A 286 -5.63 17.83 -1.88
N GLY A 287 -4.89 18.91 -2.17
CA GLY A 287 -5.47 20.25 -2.33
C GLY A 287 -6.32 20.38 -3.60
N SER A 288 -7.08 21.47 -3.71
CA SER A 288 -7.95 21.78 -4.87
C SER A 288 -7.22 21.80 -6.22
N ALA A 289 -5.91 22.05 -6.21
CA ALA A 289 -5.04 22.00 -7.37
C ALA A 289 -4.96 20.60 -8.03
N TRP A 290 -5.41 19.52 -7.38
CA TRP A 290 -5.42 18.16 -7.94
C TRP A 290 -6.72 17.79 -8.65
N ARG A 291 -7.75 18.65 -8.60
CA ARG A 291 -9.10 18.37 -9.13
C ARG A 291 -9.11 18.10 -10.63
N ASP A 292 -8.33 18.86 -11.39
CA ASP A 292 -8.20 18.69 -12.84
C ASP A 292 -7.66 17.30 -13.19
N VAL A 293 -6.75 16.76 -12.38
CA VAL A 293 -6.10 15.48 -12.62
C VAL A 293 -6.91 14.30 -12.09
N LEU A 294 -7.43 14.35 -10.88
CA LEU A 294 -8.11 13.19 -10.26
C LEU A 294 -9.61 13.12 -10.53
N ILE A 295 -10.27 14.26 -10.75
CA ILE A 295 -11.72 14.32 -10.91
C ILE A 295 -12.13 14.65 -12.35
N SER A 296 -11.55 15.70 -12.94
CA SER A 296 -12.03 16.25 -14.21
C SER A 296 -11.42 15.61 -15.47
N SER A 297 -10.35 14.83 -15.32
CA SER A 297 -9.57 14.26 -16.43
C SER A 297 -10.22 13.03 -17.09
N GLY A 298 -11.25 12.44 -16.48
CA GLY A 298 -11.77 11.13 -16.87
C GLY A 298 -10.91 9.95 -16.43
N HIS A 299 -9.87 10.17 -15.61
CA HIS A 299 -8.96 9.13 -15.11
C HIS A 299 -9.68 7.94 -14.48
N ILE A 300 -10.69 8.19 -13.63
CA ILE A 300 -11.47 7.14 -12.97
C ILE A 300 -12.16 6.24 -14.01
N GLY A 301 -12.82 6.85 -15.00
CA GLY A 301 -13.49 6.12 -16.06
C GLY A 301 -12.51 5.27 -16.88
N TRP A 302 -11.35 5.83 -17.21
CA TRP A 302 -10.28 5.08 -17.88
C TRP A 302 -9.82 3.88 -17.04
N LEU A 303 -9.52 4.07 -15.74
CA LEU A 303 -8.99 3.03 -14.87
C LEU A 303 -9.97 1.86 -14.70
N LEU A 304 -11.25 2.17 -14.50
CA LEU A 304 -12.31 1.17 -14.37
C LEU A 304 -12.50 0.40 -15.68
N ASN A 305 -12.55 1.09 -16.81
CA ASN A 305 -12.66 0.46 -18.14
C ASN A 305 -11.42 -0.39 -18.45
N PHE A 306 -10.23 0.07 -18.07
CA PHE A 306 -9.00 -0.66 -18.23
C PHE A 306 -9.02 -1.98 -17.43
N TYR A 307 -9.40 -1.92 -16.14
CA TYR A 307 -9.55 -3.12 -15.33
C TYR A 307 -10.60 -4.09 -15.91
N ALA A 308 -11.74 -3.58 -16.37
CA ALA A 308 -12.77 -4.39 -17.02
C ALA A 308 -12.27 -5.06 -18.31
N ALA A 309 -11.49 -4.35 -19.13
CA ALA A 309 -10.88 -4.90 -20.33
C ALA A 309 -9.86 -6.00 -20.00
N LEU A 310 -9.02 -5.81 -18.96
CA LEU A 310 -8.10 -6.84 -18.47
C LEU A 310 -8.87 -8.08 -17.98
N ARG A 311 -9.96 -7.88 -17.22
CA ARG A 311 -10.83 -8.95 -16.72
C ARG A 311 -11.41 -9.79 -17.86
N GLN A 312 -11.90 -9.16 -18.93
CA GLN A 312 -12.42 -9.86 -20.10
C GLN A 312 -11.32 -10.59 -20.87
N LYS A 313 -10.18 -9.95 -21.07
CA LYS A 313 -9.06 -10.53 -21.82
C LYS A 313 -8.52 -11.81 -21.16
N PHE A 314 -8.35 -11.78 -19.84
CA PHE A 314 -7.73 -12.88 -19.10
C PHE A 314 -8.76 -13.78 -18.39
N SER A 315 -10.05 -13.70 -18.74
CA SER A 315 -11.12 -14.47 -18.07
C SER A 315 -10.92 -15.99 -18.12
N CYS A 316 -10.18 -16.48 -19.11
CA CYS A 316 -9.86 -17.90 -19.29
C CYS A 316 -8.62 -18.37 -18.50
N GLU A 317 -7.84 -17.44 -17.95
CA GLU A 317 -6.65 -17.74 -17.15
C GLU A 317 -7.01 -17.72 -15.66
N GLY A 318 -7.00 -18.88 -14.99
CA GLY A 318 -7.46 -19.01 -13.59
C GLY A 318 -6.73 -18.14 -12.56
N TYR A 319 -5.59 -17.54 -12.92
CA TYR A 319 -4.69 -16.77 -12.04
C TYR A 319 -4.62 -15.27 -12.39
N TRP A 320 -5.46 -14.77 -13.32
CA TRP A 320 -5.35 -13.38 -13.77
C TRP A 320 -5.62 -12.36 -12.67
N LEU A 321 -6.48 -12.69 -11.70
CA LEU A 321 -6.85 -11.80 -10.60
C LEU A 321 -5.63 -11.38 -9.79
N ASP A 322 -4.64 -12.26 -9.66
CA ASP A 322 -3.44 -12.03 -8.86
C ASP A 322 -2.24 -11.64 -9.71
N CYS A 323 -2.45 -11.40 -11.01
CA CYS A 323 -1.38 -10.86 -11.83
C CYS A 323 -1.01 -9.43 -11.35
N PRO A 324 0.28 -9.04 -11.40
CA PRO A 324 0.74 -7.78 -10.82
C PRO A 324 -0.03 -6.54 -11.29
N ILE A 325 -0.40 -6.49 -12.58
CA ILE A 325 -1.13 -5.36 -13.14
C ILE A 325 -2.58 -5.27 -12.62
N ALA A 326 -3.27 -6.41 -12.45
CA ALA A 326 -4.62 -6.44 -11.88
C ALA A 326 -4.60 -6.03 -10.40
N VAL A 327 -3.63 -6.54 -9.63
CA VAL A 327 -3.42 -6.15 -8.23
C VAL A 327 -3.17 -4.65 -8.10
N SER A 328 -2.26 -4.09 -8.91
CA SER A 328 -1.94 -2.66 -8.87
C SER A 328 -3.12 -1.78 -9.30
N ALA A 329 -3.91 -2.22 -10.29
CA ALA A 329 -5.13 -1.54 -10.70
C ALA A 329 -6.18 -1.52 -9.58
N ARG A 330 -6.47 -2.68 -8.95
CA ARG A 330 -7.42 -2.75 -7.83
C ARG A 330 -6.98 -1.91 -6.64
N LYS A 331 -5.70 -1.99 -6.25
CA LYS A 331 -5.15 -1.14 -5.17
C LYS A 331 -5.35 0.35 -5.46
N LEU A 332 -5.11 0.79 -6.69
CA LEU A 332 -5.36 2.18 -7.09
C LEU A 332 -6.84 2.55 -7.03
N ILE A 333 -7.74 1.68 -7.51
CA ILE A 333 -9.20 1.85 -7.42
C ILE A 333 -9.63 2.00 -5.95
N VAL A 334 -9.21 1.09 -5.08
CA VAL A 334 -9.51 1.10 -3.64
C VAL A 334 -9.01 2.40 -2.99
N GLN A 335 -7.80 2.84 -3.32
CA GLN A 335 -7.24 4.08 -2.77
C GLN A 335 -8.02 5.32 -3.22
N LEU A 336 -8.58 5.32 -4.43
CA LEU A 336 -9.41 6.42 -4.92
C LEU A 336 -10.77 6.48 -4.21
N CYS A 337 -11.22 5.40 -3.57
CA CYS A 337 -12.42 5.40 -2.73
C CYS A 337 -12.28 6.19 -1.43
N SER A 338 -11.05 6.45 -0.96
CA SER A 338 -10.79 7.28 0.24
C SER A 338 -10.46 8.75 -0.08
N LEU A 339 -10.64 9.16 -1.35
CA LEU A 339 -10.45 10.54 -1.79
C LEU A 339 -11.49 11.47 -1.16
N THR A 340 -11.04 12.51 -0.44
CA THR A 340 -11.91 13.45 0.26
C THR A 340 -11.23 14.82 0.44
N GLY A 341 -11.95 15.80 1.02
CA GLY A 341 -11.43 17.12 1.35
C GLY A 341 -11.60 18.18 0.25
N ALA A 342 -10.72 19.19 0.26
CA ALA A 342 -10.85 20.41 -0.54
C ALA A 342 -10.73 20.22 -2.07
N ILE A 343 -10.41 19.00 -2.52
CA ILE A 343 -10.44 18.64 -3.93
C ILE A 343 -11.86 18.71 -4.51
N PHE A 344 -12.88 18.37 -3.73
CA PHE A 344 -14.28 18.50 -4.14
C PHE A 344 -14.77 19.94 -4.00
N LEU A 345 -15.65 20.37 -4.91
CA LEU A 345 -16.30 21.68 -4.81
C LEU A 345 -17.29 21.68 -3.63
N SER A 346 -17.61 22.86 -3.12
CA SER A 346 -18.67 23.04 -2.11
C SER A 346 -20.06 22.97 -2.76
N ASP A 347 -20.36 21.88 -3.45
CA ASP A 347 -21.60 21.66 -4.21
C ASP A 347 -22.63 20.80 -3.45
N ASN A 348 -22.66 20.98 -2.12
CA ASN A 348 -23.39 20.12 -1.19
C ASN A 348 -22.99 18.64 -1.24
N GLY A 349 -21.77 18.32 -1.72
CA GLY A 349 -21.23 16.97 -1.71
C GLY A 349 -21.55 16.14 -2.97
N LYS A 350 -22.32 16.67 -3.93
CA LYS A 350 -22.74 15.94 -5.13
C LYS A 350 -21.58 15.45 -5.98
N MET A 351 -20.53 16.25 -6.16
CA MET A 351 -19.35 15.84 -6.91
C MET A 351 -18.63 14.66 -6.23
N HIS A 352 -18.57 14.68 -4.90
CA HIS A 352 -17.99 13.58 -4.13
C HIS A 352 -18.86 12.32 -4.22
N GLU A 353 -20.18 12.45 -4.08
CA GLU A 353 -21.13 11.35 -4.26
C GLU A 353 -21.02 10.71 -5.64
N ASN A 354 -20.95 11.52 -6.72
CA ASN A 354 -20.80 11.02 -8.08
C ASN A 354 -19.46 10.28 -8.28
N HIS A 355 -18.37 10.78 -7.69
CA HIS A 355 -17.06 10.12 -7.71
C HIS A 355 -17.12 8.73 -7.05
N LEU A 356 -17.68 8.66 -5.83
CA LEU A 356 -17.83 7.40 -5.10
C LEU A 356 -18.78 6.44 -5.81
N LEU A 357 -19.88 6.94 -6.38
CA LEU A 357 -20.83 6.14 -7.15
C LEU A 357 -20.18 5.52 -8.38
N GLN A 358 -19.34 6.28 -9.11
CA GLN A 358 -18.62 5.76 -10.26
C GLN A 358 -17.67 4.62 -9.87
N LEU A 359 -16.92 4.77 -8.79
CA LEU A 359 -16.03 3.72 -8.25
C LEU A 359 -16.83 2.49 -7.80
N LEU A 360 -17.90 2.69 -7.02
CA LEU A 360 -18.77 1.61 -6.56
C LEU A 360 -19.40 0.84 -7.72
N SER A 361 -19.83 1.55 -8.77
CA SER A 361 -20.38 0.93 -9.99
C SER A 361 -19.36 0.03 -10.69
N GLY A 362 -18.08 0.44 -10.72
CA GLY A 362 -17.01 -0.33 -11.37
C GLY A 362 -16.52 -1.54 -10.59
N MET A 363 -16.75 -1.58 -9.27
CA MET A 363 -16.30 -2.66 -8.38
C MET A 363 -17.44 -3.56 -7.87
N ILE A 364 -18.71 -3.25 -8.18
CA ILE A 364 -19.86 -3.99 -7.62
C ILE A 364 -19.79 -5.49 -7.92
N GLU A 365 -19.33 -5.89 -9.11
CA GLU A 365 -19.15 -7.29 -9.51
C GLU A 365 -18.04 -8.04 -8.76
N TRP A 366 -17.30 -7.35 -7.88
CA TRP A 366 -16.30 -7.99 -7.02
C TRP A 366 -16.96 -8.60 -5.79
N ILE A 367 -18.13 -8.10 -5.39
CA ILE A 367 -18.78 -8.42 -4.10
C ILE A 367 -20.28 -8.77 -4.21
N ASP A 368 -20.94 -8.46 -5.33
CA ASP A 368 -22.38 -8.70 -5.55
C ASP A 368 -22.65 -9.67 -6.72
N PRO A 369 -23.55 -10.67 -6.55
CA PRO A 369 -24.18 -11.08 -5.30
C PRO A 369 -23.21 -11.87 -4.40
N PRO A 370 -23.16 -11.61 -3.08
CA PRO A 370 -22.13 -12.18 -2.20
C PRO A 370 -22.05 -13.71 -2.21
N ASP A 371 -23.18 -14.40 -2.29
CA ASP A 371 -23.23 -15.87 -2.28
C ASP A 371 -22.70 -16.50 -3.56
N ALA A 372 -22.78 -15.81 -4.71
CA ALA A 372 -22.19 -16.29 -5.95
C ALA A 372 -20.68 -16.08 -5.95
N VAL A 373 -20.20 -14.97 -5.40
CA VAL A 373 -18.77 -14.69 -5.28
C VAL A 373 -18.12 -15.67 -4.30
N SER A 374 -18.71 -15.89 -3.12
CA SER A 374 -18.20 -16.87 -2.15
C SER A 374 -18.15 -18.29 -2.71
N LYS A 375 -19.20 -18.75 -3.39
CA LYS A 375 -19.21 -20.04 -4.10
C LYS A 375 -18.12 -20.14 -5.15
N SER A 376 -17.85 -19.04 -5.88
CA SER A 376 -16.77 -19.02 -6.87
C SER A 376 -15.40 -19.18 -6.19
N ILE A 377 -15.21 -18.57 -5.02
CA ILE A 377 -13.99 -18.71 -4.21
C ILE A 377 -13.86 -20.16 -3.69
N GLU A 378 -14.94 -20.73 -3.17
CA GLU A 378 -15.00 -22.15 -2.77
C GLU A 378 -14.66 -23.10 -3.95
N CYS A 379 -14.97 -22.68 -5.19
CA CYS A 379 -14.63 -23.40 -6.42
C CYS A 379 -13.20 -23.12 -6.94
N GLY A 380 -12.35 -22.42 -6.19
CA GLY A 380 -10.95 -22.16 -6.52
C GLY A 380 -10.67 -20.84 -7.24
N LYS A 381 -11.63 -19.92 -7.33
CA LYS A 381 -11.36 -18.53 -7.75
C LYS A 381 -10.62 -17.79 -6.64
N SER A 382 -9.67 -16.94 -7.00
CA SER A 382 -9.00 -16.05 -6.04
C SER A 382 -9.99 -15.14 -5.30
N GLU A 383 -9.79 -15.01 -3.98
CA GLU A 383 -10.53 -14.14 -3.06
C GLU A 383 -10.16 -12.65 -3.18
N SER A 384 -9.12 -12.30 -3.95
CA SER A 384 -8.54 -10.95 -3.97
C SER A 384 -9.55 -9.85 -4.33
N GLU A 385 -10.44 -10.09 -5.31
CA GLU A 385 -11.52 -9.15 -5.66
C GLU A 385 -12.49 -8.93 -4.47
N MET A 386 -12.85 -10.01 -3.76
CA MET A 386 -13.76 -9.93 -2.61
C MET A 386 -13.15 -9.07 -1.50
N LEU A 387 -11.88 -9.33 -1.15
CA LEU A 387 -11.17 -8.59 -0.12
C LEU A 387 -10.96 -7.12 -0.50
N ASP A 388 -10.55 -6.85 -1.75
CA ASP A 388 -10.39 -5.48 -2.23
C ASP A 388 -11.74 -4.73 -2.28
N GLY A 389 -12.83 -5.41 -2.62
CA GLY A 389 -14.18 -4.85 -2.54
C GLY A 389 -14.61 -4.51 -1.11
N CYS A 390 -14.27 -5.34 -0.13
CA CYS A 390 -14.48 -5.03 1.30
C CYS A 390 -13.68 -3.79 1.73
N ARG A 391 -12.39 -3.69 1.33
CA ARG A 391 -11.54 -2.52 1.61
C ARG A 391 -12.02 -1.25 0.90
N ALA A 392 -12.64 -1.40 -0.26
CA ALA A 392 -13.25 -0.27 -0.95
C ALA A 392 -14.49 0.24 -0.21
N LEU A 393 -15.39 -0.65 0.23
CA LEU A 393 -16.54 -0.26 1.08
C LEU A 393 -16.10 0.43 2.36
N MET A 394 -15.06 -0.08 3.02
CA MET A 394 -14.42 0.58 4.16
C MET A 394 -13.99 2.01 3.84
N SER A 395 -13.29 2.17 2.73
CA SER A 395 -12.76 3.47 2.32
C SER A 395 -13.88 4.47 2.06
N ILE A 396 -14.95 4.03 1.40
CA ILE A 396 -16.17 4.84 1.18
C ILE A 396 -16.83 5.20 2.52
N ALA A 397 -16.95 4.24 3.44
CA ALA A 397 -17.55 4.46 4.75
C ALA A 397 -16.81 5.52 5.58
N ASN A 398 -15.48 5.58 5.49
CA ASN A 398 -14.67 6.56 6.22
C ASN A 398 -14.78 7.99 5.68
N VAL A 399 -15.33 8.17 4.47
CA VAL A 399 -15.47 9.50 3.83
C VAL A 399 -16.93 9.93 3.64
N THR A 400 -17.89 9.13 4.09
CA THR A 400 -19.33 9.39 3.93
C THR A 400 -20.08 9.37 5.26
N THR A 401 -21.30 9.91 5.24
CA THR A 401 -22.26 9.66 6.32
C THR A 401 -23.04 8.38 6.02
N PRO A 402 -23.65 7.72 7.03
CA PRO A 402 -24.43 6.51 6.79
C PRO A 402 -25.59 6.68 5.79
N PHE A 403 -26.19 7.87 5.72
CA PHE A 403 -27.22 8.18 4.73
C PHE A 403 -26.64 8.24 3.31
N VAL A 404 -25.58 9.02 3.12
CA VAL A 404 -24.91 9.12 1.81
C VAL A 404 -24.41 7.75 1.38
N PHE A 405 -23.77 7.01 2.29
CA PHE A 405 -23.28 5.66 2.06
C PHE A 405 -24.39 4.76 1.50
N ASP A 406 -25.56 4.73 2.13
CA ASP A 406 -26.69 3.89 1.70
C ASP A 406 -27.27 4.32 0.35
N GLU A 407 -27.40 5.64 0.11
CA GLU A 407 -27.97 6.21 -1.11
C GLU A 407 -27.11 5.95 -2.36
N LEU A 408 -25.80 5.76 -2.22
CA LEU A 408 -24.91 5.46 -3.36
C LEU A 408 -25.47 4.31 -4.21
N LEU A 409 -25.69 3.13 -3.64
CA LEU A 409 -26.15 1.98 -4.43
C LEU A 409 -27.64 2.08 -4.79
N LYS A 410 -28.48 2.74 -3.98
CA LYS A 410 -29.91 2.98 -4.31
C LYS A 410 -30.10 3.75 -5.62
N SER A 411 -29.13 4.58 -5.99
CA SER A 411 -29.17 5.33 -7.25
C SER A 411 -29.11 4.43 -8.50
N ILE A 412 -28.57 3.20 -8.37
CA ILE A 412 -28.34 2.28 -9.50
C ILE A 412 -28.93 0.88 -9.29
N ARG A 413 -29.36 0.52 -8.08
CA ARG A 413 -29.90 -0.80 -7.70
C ARG A 413 -31.14 -0.64 -6.82
N PRO A 414 -31.99 -1.69 -6.69
CA PRO A 414 -33.19 -1.63 -5.86
C PRO A 414 -32.90 -1.69 -4.34
N PHE A 415 -31.64 -1.76 -3.93
CA PHE A 415 -31.21 -1.80 -2.54
C PHE A 415 -30.02 -0.86 -2.32
N GLY A 416 -29.85 -0.40 -1.08
CA GLY A 416 -28.76 0.50 -0.70
C GLY A 416 -27.49 -0.20 -0.26
N THR A 417 -26.42 0.58 -0.13
CA THR A 417 -25.10 0.06 0.21
C THR A 417 -25.05 -0.52 1.62
N LEU A 418 -25.87 -0.06 2.58
CA LEU A 418 -25.96 -0.69 3.91
C LEU A 418 -26.58 -2.09 3.82
N THR A 419 -27.54 -2.28 2.91
CA THR A 419 -28.13 -3.59 2.67
C THR A 419 -27.09 -4.53 2.08
N LEU A 420 -26.29 -4.07 1.10
CA LEU A 420 -25.17 -4.84 0.55
C LEU A 420 -24.12 -5.19 1.62
N LEU A 421 -23.75 -4.21 2.46
CA LEU A 421 -22.79 -4.43 3.55
C LEU A 421 -23.29 -5.50 4.53
N SER A 422 -24.59 -5.48 4.86
CA SER A 422 -25.22 -6.48 5.72
C SER A 422 -25.25 -7.86 5.06
N THR A 423 -25.68 -7.98 3.79
CA THR A 423 -25.73 -9.27 3.09
C THR A 423 -24.34 -9.88 2.91
N LEU A 424 -23.34 -9.04 2.62
CA LEU A 424 -21.95 -9.45 2.50
C LEU A 424 -21.41 -9.98 3.83
N MET A 425 -21.64 -9.27 4.93
CA MET A 425 -21.24 -9.73 6.27
C MET A 425 -21.96 -11.02 6.68
N CYS A 426 -23.25 -11.15 6.38
CA CYS A 426 -24.01 -12.39 6.63
C CYS A 426 -23.42 -13.58 5.88
N GLU A 427 -23.01 -13.38 4.63
CA GLU A 427 -22.38 -14.42 3.81
C GLU A 427 -21.00 -14.81 4.34
N VAL A 428 -20.18 -13.84 4.76
CA VAL A 428 -18.89 -14.09 5.40
C VAL A 428 -19.06 -14.88 6.70
N ILE A 429 -20.04 -14.54 7.54
CA ILE A 429 -20.37 -15.30 8.76
C ILE A 429 -20.79 -16.74 8.42
N ARG A 430 -21.62 -16.91 7.37
CA ARG A 430 -22.04 -18.24 6.90
C ARG A 430 -20.83 -19.10 6.52
N VAL A 431 -19.90 -18.55 5.75
CA VAL A 431 -18.66 -19.24 5.35
C VAL A 431 -17.84 -19.61 6.57
N LEU A 432 -17.62 -18.68 7.51
CA LEU A 432 -16.90 -18.94 8.77
C LEU A 432 -17.48 -20.10 9.58
N VAL A 433 -18.82 -20.18 9.67
CA VAL A 433 -19.50 -21.27 10.39
C VAL A 433 -19.31 -22.63 9.72
N ILE A 434 -19.21 -22.67 8.39
CA ILE A 434 -19.08 -23.92 7.62
C ILE A 434 -17.63 -24.39 7.57
N SER A 435 -16.68 -23.47 7.36
CA SER A 435 -15.30 -23.83 7.08
C SER A 435 -14.59 -24.49 8.25
N ASN A 436 -15.05 -24.29 9.50
CA ASN A 436 -14.54 -24.90 10.76
C ASN A 436 -13.00 -25.09 10.80
N ALA A 437 -12.27 -24.18 10.15
CA ALA A 437 -10.87 -24.32 9.83
C ALA A 437 -10.03 -23.72 10.95
N GLU A 438 -8.99 -24.44 11.36
CA GLU A 438 -7.96 -23.97 12.31
C GLU A 438 -7.06 -22.89 11.69
N GLU A 439 -7.08 -22.74 10.35
CA GLU A 439 -6.31 -21.75 9.61
C GLU A 439 -7.13 -20.49 9.28
N GLU A 440 -6.46 -19.33 9.31
CA GLU A 440 -7.02 -18.05 8.88
C GLU A 440 -7.36 -18.13 7.38
N THR A 441 -8.67 -18.13 7.06
CA THR A 441 -9.16 -18.08 5.68
C THR A 441 -9.48 -16.64 5.26
N TRP A 442 -9.71 -16.40 3.96
CA TRP A 442 -10.17 -15.11 3.44
C TRP A 442 -11.39 -14.53 4.19
N SER A 443 -12.26 -15.42 4.72
CA SER A 443 -13.46 -15.01 5.45
C SER A 443 -13.17 -14.39 6.81
N TRP A 444 -12.02 -14.70 7.43
CA TRP A 444 -11.56 -14.04 8.66
C TRP A 444 -11.16 -12.59 8.38
N GLU A 445 -10.35 -12.39 7.35
CA GLU A 445 -9.92 -11.05 6.94
C GLU A 445 -11.10 -10.20 6.47
N ALA A 446 -12.00 -10.78 5.64
CA ALA A 446 -13.20 -10.09 5.20
C ALA A 446 -14.09 -9.68 6.39
N ARG A 447 -14.27 -10.55 7.40
CA ARG A 447 -15.04 -10.23 8.61
C ARG A 447 -14.49 -9.00 9.32
N ASP A 448 -13.17 -8.97 9.54
CA ASP A 448 -12.54 -7.90 10.30
C ASP A 448 -12.63 -6.57 9.54
N ILE A 449 -12.41 -6.57 8.22
CA ILE A 449 -12.62 -5.39 7.36
C ILE A 449 -14.10 -4.93 7.40
N LEU A 450 -15.06 -5.84 7.33
CA LEU A 450 -16.48 -5.46 7.33
C LEU A 450 -16.93 -4.94 8.71
N LEU A 451 -16.40 -5.47 9.81
CA LEU A 451 -16.66 -4.96 11.16
C LEU A 451 -16.09 -3.58 11.38
N ASP A 452 -14.87 -3.33 10.90
CA ASP A 452 -14.29 -1.99 10.91
C ASP A 452 -15.14 -1.03 10.04
N THR A 453 -15.79 -1.53 8.98
CA THR A 453 -16.65 -0.71 8.07
C THR A 453 -17.92 -0.30 8.80
N TRP A 454 -18.57 -1.24 9.49
CA TRP A 454 -19.69 -0.93 10.39
C TRP A 454 -19.27 0.05 11.48
N THR A 455 -18.11 -0.15 12.09
CA THR A 455 -17.57 0.72 13.14
C THR A 455 -17.35 2.15 12.63
N ALA A 456 -16.77 2.32 11.43
CA ALA A 456 -16.58 3.63 10.80
C ALA A 456 -17.91 4.39 10.60
N LEU A 457 -18.98 3.68 10.25
CA LEU A 457 -20.31 4.26 10.05
C LEU A 457 -21.04 4.56 11.37
N LEU A 458 -20.85 3.72 12.40
CA LEU A 458 -21.65 3.76 13.63
C LEU A 458 -21.03 4.58 14.77
N VAL A 459 -19.70 4.60 14.90
CA VAL A 459 -19.01 5.39 15.95
C VAL A 459 -19.40 6.88 15.91
N PRO A 460 -19.45 7.55 14.75
CA PRO A 460 -19.89 8.94 14.68
C PRO A 460 -21.32 9.14 15.20
N LEU A 461 -22.24 8.19 14.94
CA LEU A 461 -23.63 8.28 15.38
C LEU A 461 -23.75 8.19 16.90
N ASP A 462 -23.05 7.24 17.52
CA ASP A 462 -23.06 7.04 18.98
C ASP A 462 -22.52 8.25 19.74
N SER A 463 -21.53 8.95 19.16
CA SER A 463 -20.92 10.14 19.78
C SER A 463 -21.83 11.38 19.79
N THR A 464 -22.89 11.41 18.97
CA THR A 464 -23.77 12.57 18.78
C THR A 464 -24.99 12.62 19.70
N GLY A 465 -25.05 11.77 20.72
CA GLY A 465 -26.09 11.83 21.76
C GLY A 465 -27.50 11.45 21.28
N GLY A 466 -27.59 10.56 20.28
CA GLY A 466 -28.86 9.90 19.88
C GLY A 466 -29.71 10.61 18.83
N ASN A 467 -29.27 11.74 18.27
CA ASN A 467 -30.04 12.48 17.25
C ASN A 467 -29.81 11.98 15.80
N ALA A 468 -28.69 11.32 15.53
CA ALA A 468 -28.39 10.76 14.21
C ALA A 468 -28.66 9.25 14.22
N ILE A 469 -29.56 8.81 13.34
CA ILE A 469 -30.00 7.41 13.25
C ILE A 469 -29.65 6.90 11.85
N LEU A 470 -29.38 5.61 11.71
CA LEU A 470 -29.33 4.96 10.39
C LEU A 470 -30.64 5.16 9.60
N PRO A 471 -30.61 5.09 8.26
CA PRO A 471 -31.84 4.97 7.48
C PRO A 471 -32.63 3.69 7.88
N PRO A 472 -33.95 3.64 7.69
CA PRO A 472 -34.80 2.52 8.13
C PRO A 472 -34.34 1.15 7.62
N GLU A 473 -33.91 1.08 6.36
CA GLU A 473 -33.34 -0.14 5.78
C GLU A 473 -32.05 -0.56 6.49
N GLY A 474 -31.21 0.42 6.87
CA GLY A 474 -30.00 0.22 7.64
C GLY A 474 -30.26 -0.33 9.05
N ILE A 475 -31.27 0.20 9.75
CA ILE A 475 -31.71 -0.31 11.07
C ILE A 475 -32.15 -1.77 10.94
N LYS A 476 -32.98 -2.09 9.94
CA LYS A 476 -33.45 -3.45 9.68
C LYS A 476 -32.28 -4.39 9.34
N ALA A 477 -31.36 -3.94 8.50
CA ALA A 477 -30.17 -4.69 8.10
C ALA A 477 -29.26 -4.99 9.31
N ALA A 478 -29.00 -4.00 10.17
CA ALA A 478 -28.24 -4.15 11.40
C ALA A 478 -28.91 -5.15 12.36
N GLY A 479 -30.22 -5.05 12.57
CA GLY A 479 -30.97 -5.98 13.43
C GLY A 479 -30.92 -7.44 12.95
N ASN A 480 -31.10 -7.66 11.64
CA ASN A 480 -30.99 -9.00 11.05
C ASN A 480 -29.57 -9.56 11.14
N LEU A 481 -28.57 -8.73 10.84
CA LEU A 481 -27.16 -9.09 10.94
C LEU A 481 -26.79 -9.47 12.37
N PHE A 482 -27.19 -8.66 13.35
CA PHE A 482 -26.93 -8.95 14.77
C PHE A 482 -27.56 -10.28 15.20
N ALA A 483 -28.80 -10.55 14.77
CA ALA A 483 -29.44 -11.82 15.07
C ALA A 483 -28.65 -13.03 14.54
N LEU A 484 -28.12 -12.93 13.32
CA LEU A 484 -27.27 -13.97 12.72
C LEU A 484 -25.93 -14.11 13.46
N ILE A 485 -25.28 -12.99 13.81
CA ILE A 485 -24.05 -13.00 14.60
C ILE A 485 -24.26 -13.75 15.91
N VAL A 486 -25.29 -13.39 16.68
CA VAL A 486 -25.60 -14.04 17.96
C VAL A 486 -25.87 -15.53 17.77
N GLU A 487 -26.64 -15.91 16.76
CA GLU A 487 -26.90 -17.33 16.47
C GLU A 487 -25.61 -18.10 16.13
N SER A 488 -24.74 -17.51 15.30
CA SER A 488 -23.47 -18.10 14.88
C SER A 488 -22.50 -18.27 16.05
N GLU A 489 -22.36 -17.26 16.91
CA GLU A 489 -21.48 -17.28 18.08
C GLU A 489 -22.00 -18.26 19.14
N LEU A 490 -23.32 -18.38 19.30
CA LEU A 490 -23.93 -19.40 20.16
C LEU A 490 -23.65 -20.83 19.66
N LYS A 491 -23.73 -21.05 18.35
CA LYS A 491 -23.39 -22.34 17.72
C LYS A 491 -21.90 -22.67 17.90
N ALA A 492 -21.01 -21.71 17.64
CA ALA A 492 -19.57 -21.85 17.82
C ALA A 492 -19.20 -22.08 19.31
N ALA A 493 -19.87 -21.41 20.23
CA ALA A 493 -19.69 -21.65 21.66
C ALA A 493 -20.09 -23.08 22.04
N ALA A 494 -21.20 -23.59 21.51
CA ALA A 494 -21.65 -24.95 21.77
C ALA A 494 -20.69 -26.02 21.22
N SER A 495 -20.11 -25.80 20.03
CA SER A 495 -19.11 -26.72 19.46
C SER A 495 -17.77 -26.68 20.19
N SER A 496 -17.29 -25.48 20.58
CA SER A 496 -16.01 -25.31 21.29
C SER A 496 -15.96 -26.00 22.67
N VAL A 497 -17.11 -26.20 23.31
CA VAL A 497 -17.20 -26.89 24.62
C VAL A 497 -16.97 -28.41 24.48
N LEU A 498 -17.10 -28.96 23.27
CA LEU A 498 -16.90 -30.39 23.01
C LEU A 498 -15.42 -30.74 22.73
N THR A 499 -14.59 -29.75 22.43
CA THR A 499 -13.17 -29.88 22.03
C THR A 499 -12.29 -29.22 23.09
N ASP A 500 -12.09 -29.90 24.22
CA ASP A 500 -11.40 -29.35 25.40
C ASP A 500 -9.87 -29.45 25.22
N ASP A 501 -9.27 -28.52 24.47
CA ASP A 501 -7.80 -28.37 24.42
C ASP A 501 -7.43 -26.91 24.08
N VAL A 502 -6.95 -26.12 25.05
CA VAL A 502 -6.33 -24.81 24.75
C VAL A 502 -5.23 -24.45 25.76
N ASP A 503 -4.06 -24.15 25.21
CA ASP A 503 -2.84 -23.62 25.83
C ASP A 503 -2.99 -22.20 26.40
N SER A 504 -2.30 -21.90 27.51
CA SER A 504 -2.57 -20.71 28.35
C SER A 504 -2.14 -19.35 27.75
N ASP A 505 -1.15 -19.32 26.85
CA ASP A 505 -0.64 -18.05 26.26
C ASP A 505 -1.46 -17.63 25.02
N TYR A 506 -2.08 -18.58 24.33
CA TYR A 506 -3.02 -18.34 23.22
C TYR A 506 -4.32 -17.67 23.70
N LEU A 507 -4.67 -17.89 24.97
CA LEU A 507 -5.88 -17.38 25.61
C LEU A 507 -5.91 -15.85 25.71
N HIS A 508 -4.81 -15.18 26.06
CA HIS A 508 -4.82 -13.72 26.26
C HIS A 508 -4.99 -12.94 24.94
N ALA A 509 -4.28 -13.31 23.88
CA ALA A 509 -4.44 -12.69 22.57
C ALA A 509 -5.82 -12.95 21.96
N SER A 510 -6.37 -14.15 22.18
CA SER A 510 -7.72 -14.52 21.77
C SER A 510 -8.80 -13.73 22.52
N ILE A 511 -8.62 -13.45 23.82
CA ILE A 511 -9.55 -12.64 24.62
C ILE A 511 -9.57 -11.18 24.14
N SER A 512 -8.42 -10.53 23.94
CA SER A 512 -8.40 -9.14 23.45
C SER A 512 -9.00 -9.01 22.05
N ALA A 513 -8.68 -9.93 21.13
CA ALA A 513 -9.28 -9.96 19.80
C ALA A 513 -10.78 -10.27 19.84
N MET A 514 -11.26 -10.98 20.86
CA MET A 514 -12.69 -11.19 21.08
C MET A 514 -13.37 -9.92 21.62
N ASP A 515 -12.73 -9.18 22.53
CA ASP A 515 -13.27 -7.94 23.10
C ASP A 515 -13.46 -6.83 22.05
N GLU A 516 -12.51 -6.67 21.12
CA GLU A 516 -12.63 -5.73 19.99
C GLU A 516 -13.78 -6.11 19.03
N ARG A 517 -13.94 -7.39 18.72
CA ARG A 517 -15.05 -7.90 17.90
C ARG A 517 -16.39 -7.68 18.59
N LEU A 518 -16.48 -7.98 19.88
CA LEU A 518 -17.68 -7.77 20.69
C LEU A 518 -18.05 -6.29 20.76
N SER A 519 -17.06 -5.40 20.84
CA SER A 519 -17.28 -3.94 20.79
C SER A 519 -17.94 -3.53 19.46
N SER A 520 -17.46 -4.07 18.34
CA SER A 520 -18.05 -3.82 17.02
C SER A 520 -19.48 -4.39 16.89
N TYR A 521 -19.71 -5.61 17.40
CA TYR A 521 -21.05 -6.20 17.44
C TYR A 521 -22.02 -5.39 18.30
N ALA A 522 -21.55 -4.79 19.40
CA ALA A 522 -22.36 -3.95 20.26
C ALA A 522 -22.81 -2.66 19.56
N LEU A 523 -21.95 -2.05 18.72
CA LEU A 523 -22.34 -0.91 17.88
C LEU A 523 -23.48 -1.30 16.94
N ILE A 524 -23.34 -2.43 16.24
CA ILE A 524 -24.39 -2.96 15.33
C ILE A 524 -25.69 -3.22 16.12
N ALA A 525 -25.59 -3.78 17.32
CA ALA A 525 -26.75 -4.03 18.17
C ALA A 525 -27.49 -2.73 18.55
N ARG A 526 -26.73 -1.70 18.94
CA ARG A 526 -27.24 -0.38 19.34
C ARG A 526 -27.88 0.37 18.17
N ALA A 527 -27.43 0.14 16.95
CA ALA A 527 -28.06 0.69 15.76
C ALA A 527 -29.48 0.17 15.50
N ALA A 528 -29.89 -0.94 16.14
CA ALA A 528 -31.18 -1.59 15.96
C ALA A 528 -31.84 -2.04 17.29
N ILE A 529 -31.75 -1.20 18.33
CA ILE A 529 -32.19 -1.47 19.72
C ILE A 529 -33.58 -2.13 19.79
N ASP A 530 -34.55 -1.63 19.02
CA ASP A 530 -35.93 -2.11 19.04
C ASP A 530 -36.06 -3.59 18.63
N ALA A 531 -35.14 -4.10 17.81
CA ALA A 531 -35.10 -5.50 17.40
C ALA A 531 -34.14 -6.32 18.26
N THR A 532 -33.01 -5.74 18.68
CA THR A 532 -31.90 -6.47 19.31
C THR A 532 -32.12 -6.70 20.80
N ILE A 533 -32.70 -5.75 21.54
CA ILE A 533 -33.01 -5.93 22.96
C ILE A 533 -34.03 -7.07 23.18
N PRO A 534 -35.19 -7.11 22.50
CA PRO A 534 -36.14 -8.21 22.68
C PRO A 534 -35.55 -9.58 22.34
N LEU A 535 -34.69 -9.65 21.31
CA LEU A 535 -33.98 -10.87 20.96
C LEU A 535 -33.09 -11.36 22.09
N LEU A 536 -32.27 -10.48 22.67
CA LEU A 536 -31.36 -10.80 23.77
C LEU A 536 -32.12 -11.20 25.03
N VAL A 537 -33.19 -10.48 25.39
CA VAL A 537 -34.04 -10.81 26.54
C VAL A 537 -34.65 -12.20 26.38
N ARG A 538 -35.14 -12.53 25.18
CA ARG A 538 -35.69 -13.87 24.89
C ARG A 538 -34.63 -14.96 25.03
N LEU A 539 -33.48 -14.79 24.39
CA LEU A 539 -32.38 -15.76 24.45
C LEU A 539 -31.88 -15.93 25.90
N PHE A 540 -31.78 -14.84 26.66
CA PHE A 540 -31.39 -14.87 28.06
C PHE A 540 -32.39 -15.66 28.90
N SER A 541 -33.68 -15.41 28.72
CA SER A 541 -34.76 -16.10 29.44
C SER A 541 -34.78 -17.60 29.12
N GLU A 542 -34.62 -17.97 27.84
CA GLU A 542 -34.55 -19.36 27.39
C GLU A 542 -33.35 -20.09 28.03
N ARG A 543 -32.16 -19.49 28.02
CA ARG A 543 -30.94 -20.07 28.61
C ARG A 543 -30.98 -20.13 30.14
N PHE A 544 -31.60 -19.15 30.78
CA PHE A 544 -31.82 -19.16 32.22
C PHE A 544 -32.73 -20.32 32.64
N THR A 545 -33.80 -20.54 31.89
CA THR A 545 -34.71 -21.66 32.13
C THR A 545 -34.02 -23.01 31.92
N GLN A 546 -33.20 -23.14 30.87
CA GLN A 546 -32.41 -24.35 30.62
C GLN A 546 -31.38 -24.63 31.73
N LEU A 547 -30.73 -23.60 32.26
CA LEU A 547 -29.82 -23.76 33.40
C LEU A 547 -30.55 -24.18 34.67
N ALA A 548 -31.71 -23.57 34.95
CA ALA A 548 -32.53 -23.90 36.11
C ALA A 548 -33.03 -25.35 36.07
N GLN A 549 -33.23 -25.91 34.87
CA GLN A 549 -33.65 -27.30 34.66
C GLN A 549 -32.48 -28.29 34.62
N ALA A 550 -31.28 -27.85 34.21
CA ALA A 550 -30.10 -28.69 34.10
C ALA A 550 -29.39 -28.86 35.47
N ARG A 551 -29.73 -29.94 36.20
CA ARG A 551 -28.96 -30.38 37.37
C ARG A 551 -27.62 -30.97 36.95
N GLY A 552 -26.61 -30.12 36.85
CA GLY A 552 -25.19 -30.48 36.85
C GLY A 552 -24.65 -31.04 35.53
N LEU A 553 -23.89 -30.21 34.80
CA LEU A 553 -22.82 -30.63 33.88
C LEU A 553 -21.98 -29.40 33.55
N TYR A 554 -20.68 -29.48 33.81
CA TYR A 554 -19.63 -28.48 33.61
C TYR A 554 -19.69 -27.72 32.25
N ILE A 555 -20.21 -28.37 31.22
CA ILE A 555 -20.49 -27.88 29.86
C ILE A 555 -21.44 -26.67 29.85
N GLN A 556 -22.49 -26.66 30.67
CA GLN A 556 -23.49 -25.58 30.73
C GLN A 556 -22.92 -24.29 31.36
N LEU A 557 -21.93 -24.40 32.23
CA LEU A 557 -21.28 -23.29 32.94
C LEU A 557 -20.30 -22.49 32.04
N LYS A 558 -19.57 -23.15 31.14
CA LYS A 558 -18.70 -22.47 30.15
C LYS A 558 -19.54 -21.69 29.12
N LEU A 559 -20.64 -22.27 28.62
CA LEU A 559 -21.63 -21.60 27.78
C LEU A 559 -22.27 -20.39 28.50
N TRP A 560 -22.59 -20.53 29.78
CA TRP A 560 -23.09 -19.45 30.62
C TRP A 560 -22.11 -18.29 30.79
N ARG A 561 -20.80 -18.56 30.95
CA ARG A 561 -19.78 -17.51 31.06
C ARG A 561 -19.62 -16.71 29.77
N LYS A 562 -19.58 -17.36 28.60
CA LYS A 562 -19.55 -16.67 27.30
C LYS A 562 -20.83 -15.85 27.06
N PHE A 563 -21.98 -16.36 27.49
CA PHE A 563 -23.27 -15.68 27.36
C PHE A 563 -23.39 -14.44 28.28
N ILE A 564 -22.98 -14.55 29.54
CA ILE A 564 -22.84 -13.41 30.44
C ILE A 564 -21.86 -12.39 29.87
N HIS A 565 -20.76 -12.82 29.24
CA HIS A 565 -19.79 -11.90 28.63
C HIS A 565 -20.41 -11.10 27.47
N PHE A 566 -21.14 -11.74 26.56
CA PHE A 566 -21.93 -11.06 25.52
C PHE A 566 -22.95 -10.08 26.11
N TYR A 567 -23.71 -10.51 27.13
CA TYR A 567 -24.75 -9.70 27.76
C TYR A 567 -24.20 -8.52 28.58
N LEU A 568 -23.08 -8.72 29.29
CA LEU A 568 -22.40 -7.67 30.05
C LEU A 568 -21.73 -6.65 29.11
N LEU A 569 -21.10 -7.07 28.01
CA LEU A 569 -20.49 -6.14 27.06
C LEU A 569 -21.52 -5.28 26.31
N LEU A 570 -22.73 -5.79 26.07
CA LEU A 570 -23.86 -5.03 25.52
C LEU A 570 -24.48 -4.05 26.53
N GLY A 571 -24.29 -4.28 27.83
CA GLY A 571 -24.83 -3.43 28.90
C GLY A 571 -23.81 -2.51 29.59
N MET A 572 -22.51 -2.65 29.33
CA MET A 572 -21.43 -1.91 30.00
C MET A 572 -20.79 -0.79 29.16
N TYR A 573 -21.28 -0.53 27.93
CA TYR A 573 -20.85 0.61 27.10
C TYR A 573 -22.03 1.40 26.53
#